data_AF-A0A1C7PC71-F1
#
_entry.id   AF-A0A1C7PC71-F1
#
_cell.length_a   1.000
_cell.length_b   1.000
_cell.length_c   1.000
_cell.angle_alpha   90.00
_cell.angle_beta   90.00
_cell.angle_gamma   90.00
#
_symmetry.space_group_name_H-M   'P 1'
#
loop_
_entity.id
_entity.type
_entity.pdbx_description
1 polymer ?
#
loop_
_entity_poly.entity_id
_entity_poly.type
_entity_poly.pdbx_seq_one_letter_code
_entity_poly.pdbx_strand_id
1 'polypeptide(L)'
;MKWFTKKAGSAAVPSTSTALDNIEEFLVKYDRSGASRTSYAMALWGIHAAFVQIFGGLDEYHLAESTKKDRYAAMIGNNAQKAAETGQTAVADCNRAFLDFLAATNGLPRRDLNGLIENVADRIDGIVNFGKSEIDRIGEVEKEAKEFLASDAQFAIGTGIVRGIVTEKNVLVASQIIINDLQKILVSHQDYHFYIIEHYARLRLEPGIRSLLDGVPLFDVELEILGPGWTLASARGPGVAYIDTILPAIRDWCKITVPSLDAAELSLRIIGAAYGHFRITGKPHFDPIRRGYAQMFHQQALEQGRSGDAARWSEVVEKLS
;
A
#
# COMPACT_ATOMS: atom_id res chain seq x y z
N MET A 1 30.27 -27.28 20.36
CA MET A 1 29.61 -26.11 20.98
C MET A 1 28.70 -26.62 22.09
N LYS A 2 28.87 -26.14 23.33
CA LYS A 2 28.06 -26.51 24.50
C LYS A 2 26.92 -25.50 24.62
N TRP A 3 25.66 -25.95 24.48
CA TRP A 3 24.49 -25.06 24.37
C TRP A 3 23.95 -24.54 25.71
N PHE A 4 24.52 -24.96 26.85
CA PHE A 4 24.22 -24.37 28.15
C PHE A 4 25.48 -24.36 29.01
N THR A 5 25.93 -23.17 29.44
CA THR A 5 26.89 -23.03 30.54
C THR A 5 26.19 -22.38 31.72
N LYS A 6 26.11 -23.15 32.81
CA LYS A 6 25.54 -22.75 34.10
C LYS A 6 26.38 -21.59 34.64
N LYS A 7 25.77 -20.43 34.89
CA LYS A 7 26.39 -19.37 35.69
C LYS A 7 26.58 -19.94 37.10
N ALA A 8 27.83 -20.05 37.55
CA ALA A 8 28.13 -20.46 38.92
C ALA A 8 27.77 -19.32 39.88
N GLY A 9 26.98 -19.62 40.92
CA GLY A 9 26.78 -18.71 42.05
C GLY A 9 25.35 -18.28 42.36
N SER A 10 24.40 -19.22 42.45
CA SER A 10 23.31 -19.15 43.43
C SER A 10 22.84 -20.57 43.67
N ALA A 11 22.89 -21.05 44.91
CA ALA A 11 22.42 -22.39 45.26
C ALA A 11 20.92 -22.49 44.93
N ALA A 12 20.60 -23.13 43.80
CA ALA A 12 19.24 -23.48 43.46
C ALA A 12 18.83 -24.66 44.35
N VAL A 13 17.84 -24.43 45.20
CA VAL A 13 17.04 -25.50 45.80
C VAL A 13 16.53 -26.37 44.65
N PRO A 14 16.70 -27.70 44.66
CA PRO A 14 16.22 -28.54 43.58
C PRO A 14 14.69 -28.50 43.57
N SER A 15 14.08 -27.87 42.57
CA SER A 15 12.65 -28.00 42.31
C SER A 15 12.40 -29.39 41.72
N THR A 16 11.70 -30.24 42.46
CA THR A 16 11.23 -31.57 42.02
C THR A 16 10.00 -31.48 41.10
N SER A 17 9.78 -30.37 40.38
CA SER A 17 8.61 -30.22 39.51
C SER A 17 8.84 -30.92 38.16
N THR A 18 7.84 -31.67 37.72
CA THR A 18 7.78 -32.26 36.38
C THR A 18 7.36 -31.21 35.35
N ALA A 19 7.59 -31.48 34.05
CA ALA A 19 7.11 -30.61 32.98
C ALA A 19 5.58 -30.40 33.07
N LEU A 20 4.84 -31.43 33.48
CA LEU A 20 3.41 -31.35 33.68
C LEU A 20 3.02 -30.40 34.81
N ASP A 21 3.71 -30.46 35.95
CA ASP A 21 3.48 -29.54 37.09
C ASP A 21 3.71 -28.07 36.67
N ASN A 22 4.72 -27.81 35.85
CA ASN A 22 5.00 -26.47 35.34
C ASN A 22 3.91 -25.98 34.36
N ILE A 23 3.35 -26.88 33.53
CA ILE A 23 2.23 -26.55 32.65
C ILE A 23 0.98 -26.23 33.48
N GLU A 24 0.69 -27.02 34.50
CA GLU A 24 -0.42 -26.76 35.41
C GLU A 24 -0.26 -25.42 36.13
N GLU A 25 0.95 -25.10 36.59
CA GLU A 25 1.25 -23.80 37.20
C GLU A 25 1.01 -22.63 36.23
N PHE A 26 1.43 -22.77 34.96
CA PHE A 26 1.12 -21.78 33.93
C PHE A 26 -0.39 -21.60 33.74
N LEU A 27 -1.14 -22.69 33.64
CA LEU A 27 -2.60 -22.63 33.47
C LEU A 27 -3.28 -21.93 34.66
N VAL A 28 -2.83 -22.21 35.88
CA VAL A 28 -3.31 -21.51 37.08
C VAL A 28 -2.96 -20.02 37.04
N LYS A 29 -1.75 -19.66 36.61
CA LYS A 29 -1.35 -18.25 36.43
C LYS A 29 -2.21 -17.57 35.39
N TYR A 30 -2.45 -18.21 34.25
CA TYR A 30 -3.31 -17.72 33.19
C TYR A 30 -4.74 -17.46 33.71
N ASP A 31 -5.33 -18.39 34.44
CA ASP A 31 -6.69 -18.22 34.99
C ASP A 31 -6.77 -17.08 36.01
N ARG A 32 -5.71 -16.87 36.80
CA ARG A 32 -5.62 -15.81 37.80
C ARG A 32 -5.17 -14.45 37.25
N SER A 33 -4.73 -14.40 35.99
CA SER A 33 -4.10 -13.21 35.41
C SER A 33 -5.05 -12.04 35.11
N GLY A 34 -6.38 -12.24 35.23
CA GLY A 34 -7.38 -11.20 35.08
C GLY A 34 -7.21 -10.42 33.76
N ALA A 35 -6.89 -9.13 33.85
CA ALA A 35 -6.69 -8.26 32.69
C ALA A 35 -5.52 -8.65 31.78
N SER A 36 -4.50 -9.35 32.30
CA SER A 36 -3.35 -9.81 31.50
C SER A 36 -3.64 -11.08 30.69
N ARG A 37 -4.79 -11.73 30.91
CA ARG A 37 -5.17 -12.98 30.25
C ARG A 37 -5.11 -12.88 28.73
N THR A 38 -5.58 -11.77 28.18
CA THR A 38 -5.49 -11.48 26.74
C THR A 38 -4.06 -11.42 26.24
N SER A 39 -3.15 -10.78 26.98
CA SER A 39 -1.73 -10.70 26.62
C SER A 39 -1.05 -12.07 26.63
N TYR A 40 -1.36 -12.92 27.62
CA TYR A 40 -0.88 -14.31 27.66
C TYR A 40 -1.40 -15.10 26.44
N ALA A 41 -2.69 -15.00 26.14
CA ALA A 41 -3.31 -15.71 25.02
C ALA A 41 -2.73 -15.28 23.66
N MET A 42 -2.59 -13.98 23.41
CA MET A 42 -2.00 -13.45 22.18
C MET A 42 -0.52 -13.86 22.04
N ALA A 43 0.24 -13.83 23.13
CA ALA A 43 1.65 -14.27 23.11
C ALA A 43 1.75 -15.78 22.80
N LEU A 44 0.91 -16.61 23.43
CA LEU A 44 0.87 -18.05 23.19
C LEU A 44 0.43 -18.37 21.76
N TRP A 45 -0.55 -17.63 21.23
CA TRP A 45 -0.94 -17.72 19.83
C TRP A 45 0.22 -17.38 18.89
N GLY A 46 0.98 -16.31 19.13
CA GLY A 46 2.12 -15.95 18.29
C GLY A 46 3.20 -17.04 18.25
N ILE A 47 3.45 -17.68 19.39
CA ILE A 47 4.37 -18.82 19.50
C ILE A 47 3.83 -20.02 18.69
N HIS A 48 2.55 -20.35 18.85
CA HIS A 48 1.88 -21.43 18.13
C HIS A 48 1.86 -21.16 16.61
N ALA A 49 1.60 -19.93 16.17
CA ALA A 49 1.63 -19.58 14.75
C ALA A 49 3.02 -19.79 14.16
N ALA A 50 4.08 -19.36 14.86
CA ALA A 50 5.46 -19.62 14.46
C ALA A 50 5.80 -21.12 14.47
N PHE A 51 5.26 -21.88 15.42
CA PHE A 51 5.39 -23.35 15.47
C PHE A 51 4.83 -24.00 14.20
N VAL A 52 3.57 -23.71 13.85
CA VAL A 52 2.90 -24.26 12.67
C VAL A 52 3.62 -23.86 11.38
N GLN A 53 4.18 -22.66 11.29
CA GLN A 53 4.97 -22.26 10.12
C GLN A 53 6.27 -23.08 9.96
N ILE A 54 6.89 -23.50 11.05
CA ILE A 54 8.18 -24.21 11.02
C ILE A 54 7.97 -25.72 10.83
N PHE A 55 6.91 -26.27 11.44
CA PHE A 55 6.71 -27.70 11.51
C PHE A 55 5.40 -28.19 10.93
N GLY A 56 4.50 -27.36 10.38
CA GLY A 56 3.20 -27.81 9.85
C GLY A 56 2.19 -28.31 10.91
N GLY A 57 2.64 -28.58 12.14
CA GLY A 57 1.80 -29.02 13.26
C GLY A 57 2.56 -29.92 14.22
N LEU A 58 1.85 -30.45 15.22
CA LEU A 58 2.44 -31.29 16.27
C LEU A 58 2.90 -32.66 15.72
N ASP A 59 2.14 -33.24 14.79
CA ASP A 59 2.47 -34.53 14.16
C ASP A 59 3.77 -34.46 13.34
N GLU A 60 3.90 -33.43 12.51
CA GLU A 60 5.11 -33.18 11.73
C GLU A 60 6.29 -32.75 12.61
N TYR A 61 6.05 -32.03 13.71
CA TYR A 61 7.05 -31.81 14.75
C TYR A 61 7.58 -33.14 15.29
N HIS A 62 6.73 -34.11 15.63
CA HIS A 62 7.21 -35.42 16.11
C HIS A 62 8.08 -36.17 15.09
N LEU A 63 7.78 -36.03 13.79
CA LEU A 63 8.55 -36.64 12.71
C LEU A 63 9.81 -35.85 12.31
N ALA A 64 9.94 -34.60 12.77
CA ALA A 64 11.08 -33.76 12.45
C ALA A 64 12.40 -34.27 13.04
N GLU A 65 13.49 -34.01 12.33
CA GLU A 65 14.85 -34.27 12.80
C GLU A 65 15.15 -33.52 14.11
N SER A 66 15.95 -34.14 14.98
CA SER A 66 16.34 -33.57 16.29
C SER A 66 16.93 -32.17 16.16
N THR A 67 17.75 -31.92 15.14
CA THR A 67 18.37 -30.62 14.87
C THR A 67 17.35 -29.50 14.66
N LYS A 68 16.21 -29.77 14.01
CA LYS A 68 15.13 -28.80 13.81
C LYS A 68 14.36 -28.55 15.10
N LYS A 69 14.03 -29.61 15.84
CA LYS A 69 13.37 -29.55 17.15
C LYS A 69 14.19 -28.73 18.14
N ASP A 70 15.48 -29.04 18.28
CA ASP A 70 16.41 -28.37 19.19
C ASP A 70 16.60 -26.90 18.83
N ARG A 71 16.69 -26.57 17.53
CA ARG A 71 16.81 -25.19 17.07
C ARG A 71 15.58 -24.35 17.45
N TYR A 72 14.38 -24.92 17.30
CA TYR A 72 13.15 -24.23 17.68
C TYR A 72 13.00 -24.09 19.20
N ALA A 73 13.26 -25.16 19.95
CA ALA A 73 13.23 -25.13 21.41
C ALA A 73 14.21 -24.10 21.97
N ALA A 74 15.42 -24.03 21.39
CA ALA A 74 16.41 -23.00 21.73
C ALA A 74 15.94 -21.58 21.37
N MET A 75 15.26 -21.39 20.24
CA MET A 75 14.72 -20.09 19.86
C MET A 75 13.66 -19.59 20.86
N ILE A 76 12.70 -20.43 21.24
CA ILE A 76 11.70 -20.10 22.26
C ILE A 76 12.39 -19.83 23.60
N GLY A 77 13.32 -20.68 24.01
CA GLY A 77 14.06 -20.51 25.28
C GLY A 77 14.84 -19.20 25.32
N ASN A 78 15.52 -18.84 24.24
CA ASN A 78 16.22 -17.56 24.10
C ASN A 78 15.26 -16.37 24.13
N ASN A 79 14.09 -16.49 23.50
CA ASN A 79 13.06 -15.45 23.56
C ASN A 79 12.49 -15.33 24.97
N ALA A 80 12.30 -16.42 25.70
CA ALA A 80 11.88 -16.41 27.09
C ALA A 80 12.90 -15.72 27.99
N GLN A 81 14.20 -16.00 27.78
CA GLN A 81 15.27 -15.35 28.52
C GLN A 81 15.30 -13.85 28.23
N LYS A 82 15.27 -13.45 26.95
CA LYS A 82 15.24 -12.04 26.56
C LYS A 82 14.02 -11.32 27.12
N ALA A 83 12.84 -11.94 27.03
CA ALA A 83 11.60 -11.38 27.58
C ALA A 83 11.67 -11.23 29.11
N ALA A 84 12.28 -12.18 29.81
CA ALA A 84 12.51 -12.07 31.26
C ALA A 84 13.48 -10.93 31.61
N GLU A 85 14.53 -10.73 30.80
CA GLU A 85 15.50 -9.64 30.96
C GLU A 85 14.87 -8.26 30.70
N THR A 86 13.87 -8.16 29.82
CA THR A 86 13.16 -6.91 29.48
C THR A 86 11.88 -6.68 30.29
N GLY A 87 11.56 -7.56 31.25
CA GLY A 87 10.38 -7.45 32.11
C GLY A 87 9.05 -7.87 31.44
N GLN A 88 9.09 -8.49 30.26
CA GLN A 88 7.93 -9.04 29.55
C GLN A 88 7.58 -10.44 30.08
N THR A 89 7.19 -10.53 31.36
CA THR A 89 6.98 -11.80 32.06
C THR A 89 5.93 -12.70 31.41
N ALA A 90 4.85 -12.14 30.85
CA ALA A 90 3.81 -12.90 30.17
C ALA A 90 4.35 -13.70 28.97
N VAL A 91 5.18 -13.08 28.12
CA VAL A 91 5.77 -13.73 26.94
C VAL A 91 6.76 -14.81 27.37
N ALA A 92 7.56 -14.54 28.41
CA ALA A 92 8.49 -15.51 28.96
C ALA A 92 7.77 -16.74 29.53
N ASP A 93 6.66 -16.54 30.24
CA ASP A 93 5.85 -17.62 30.80
C ASP A 93 5.15 -18.44 29.70
N CYS A 94 4.58 -17.81 28.67
CA CYS A 94 4.00 -18.53 27.52
C CYS A 94 5.04 -19.37 26.77
N ASN A 95 6.24 -18.81 26.55
CA ASN A 95 7.34 -19.53 25.92
C ASN A 95 7.75 -20.78 26.72
N ARG A 96 7.87 -20.65 28.04
CA ARG A 96 8.20 -21.78 28.92
C ARG A 96 7.10 -22.84 28.92
N ALA A 97 5.84 -22.42 29.05
CA ALA A 97 4.70 -23.34 29.02
C ALA A 97 4.64 -24.16 27.72
N PHE A 98 4.91 -23.51 26.57
CA PHE A 98 4.92 -24.21 25.28
C PHE A 98 6.10 -25.20 25.18
N LEU A 99 7.29 -24.85 25.67
CA LEU A 99 8.42 -25.78 25.76
C LEU A 99 8.12 -26.97 26.65
N ASP A 100 7.54 -26.74 27.82
CA ASP A 100 7.20 -27.78 28.78
C ASP A 100 6.11 -28.70 28.22
N PHE A 101 5.13 -28.15 27.49
CA PHE A 101 4.13 -28.92 26.76
C PHE A 101 4.76 -29.81 25.68
N LEU A 102 5.67 -29.27 24.87
CA LEU A 102 6.39 -30.06 23.86
C LEU A 102 7.27 -31.13 24.50
N ALA A 103 7.89 -30.85 25.64
CA ALA A 103 8.68 -31.81 26.39
C ALA A 103 7.78 -32.93 26.96
N ALA A 104 6.63 -32.59 27.51
CA ALA A 104 5.66 -33.53 28.07
C ALA A 104 4.98 -34.41 27.00
N THR A 105 4.82 -33.90 25.78
CA THR A 105 4.19 -34.61 24.66
C THR A 105 5.20 -35.29 23.73
N ASN A 106 6.50 -35.22 24.02
CA ASN A 106 7.53 -35.75 23.14
C ASN A 106 7.41 -37.28 22.98
N GLY A 107 7.06 -37.73 21.78
CA GLY A 107 7.00 -39.15 21.40
C GLY A 107 5.61 -39.76 21.31
N LEU A 108 4.55 -38.97 21.55
CA LEU A 108 3.15 -39.43 21.42
C LEU A 108 2.37 -38.51 20.47
N PRO A 109 1.77 -39.03 19.39
CA PRO A 109 0.80 -38.28 18.60
C PRO A 109 -0.35 -37.79 19.47
N ARG A 110 -0.93 -36.63 19.14
CA ARG A 110 -1.97 -36.00 19.97
C ARG A 110 -3.17 -36.92 20.25
N ARG A 111 -3.55 -37.72 19.26
CA ARG A 111 -4.64 -38.71 19.33
C ARG A 111 -4.39 -39.85 20.34
N ASP A 112 -3.13 -40.03 20.76
CA ASP A 112 -2.68 -41.13 21.62
C ASP A 112 -2.35 -40.63 23.04
N LEU A 113 -2.71 -39.38 23.37
CA LEU A 113 -2.48 -38.80 24.70
C LEU A 113 -3.48 -39.33 25.72
N ASN A 114 -3.01 -39.67 26.93
CA ASN A 114 -3.85 -40.09 28.04
C ASN A 114 -4.51 -38.88 28.73
N GLY A 115 -5.73 -39.05 29.24
CA GLY A 115 -6.69 -37.98 29.57
C GLY A 115 -6.20 -36.72 30.32
N LEU A 116 -5.17 -36.78 31.18
CA LEU A 116 -4.64 -35.57 31.82
C LEU A 116 -3.87 -34.67 30.82
N ILE A 117 -3.06 -35.27 29.94
CA ILE A 117 -2.29 -34.53 28.93
C ILE A 117 -3.24 -34.02 27.83
N GLU A 118 -4.27 -34.79 27.50
CA GLU A 118 -5.34 -34.38 26.56
C GLU A 118 -6.07 -33.13 27.07
N ASN A 119 -6.52 -33.13 28.32
CA ASN A 119 -7.16 -31.96 28.94
C ASN A 119 -6.26 -30.71 28.91
N VAL A 120 -4.96 -30.89 29.16
CA VAL A 120 -3.98 -29.79 29.10
C VAL A 120 -3.82 -29.27 27.67
N ALA A 121 -3.73 -30.16 26.69
CA ALA A 121 -3.63 -29.80 25.27
C ALA A 121 -4.86 -29.00 24.82
N ASP A 122 -6.07 -29.45 25.17
CA ASP A 122 -7.31 -28.76 24.81
C ASP A 122 -7.43 -27.38 25.47
N ARG A 123 -6.94 -27.24 26.70
CA ARG A 123 -6.85 -25.93 27.35
C ARG A 123 -5.87 -25.00 26.63
N ILE A 124 -4.68 -25.47 26.27
CA ILE A 124 -3.70 -24.69 25.50
C ILE A 124 -4.29 -24.25 24.16
N ASP A 125 -4.97 -25.14 23.45
CA ASP A 125 -5.66 -24.83 22.20
C ASP A 125 -6.75 -23.78 22.38
N GLY A 126 -7.57 -23.90 23.42
CA GLY A 126 -8.58 -22.90 23.75
C GLY A 126 -7.98 -21.51 23.97
N ILE A 127 -6.83 -21.43 24.64
CA ILE A 127 -6.09 -20.18 24.87
C ILE A 127 -5.53 -19.62 23.56
N VAL A 128 -4.94 -20.48 22.70
CA VAL A 128 -4.42 -20.10 21.39
C VAL A 128 -5.53 -19.57 20.48
N ASN A 129 -6.69 -20.24 20.44
CA ASN A 129 -7.84 -19.82 19.64
C ASN A 129 -8.41 -18.48 20.12
N PHE A 130 -8.48 -18.27 21.44
CA PHE A 130 -8.85 -16.97 22.00
C PHE A 130 -7.84 -15.88 21.61
N GLY A 131 -6.54 -16.17 21.72
CA GLY A 131 -5.47 -15.26 21.32
C GLY A 131 -5.54 -14.85 19.84
N LYS A 132 -5.84 -15.82 18.96
CA LYS A 132 -6.12 -15.57 17.54
C LYS A 132 -7.27 -14.59 17.35
N SER A 133 -8.42 -14.87 17.98
CA SER A 133 -9.61 -14.02 17.87
C SER A 133 -9.35 -12.58 18.31
N GLU A 134 -8.55 -12.37 19.36
CA GLU A 134 -8.23 -11.03 19.84
C GLU A 134 -7.26 -10.28 18.92
N ILE A 135 -6.27 -10.97 18.33
CA ILE A 135 -5.39 -10.37 17.31
C ILE A 135 -6.20 -9.97 16.07
N ASP A 136 -7.08 -10.85 15.60
CA ASP A 136 -7.92 -10.58 14.42
C ASP A 136 -8.82 -9.37 14.70
N ARG A 137 -9.47 -9.31 15.88
CA ARG A 137 -10.29 -8.17 16.33
C ARG A 137 -9.50 -6.86 16.41
N ILE A 138 -8.29 -6.88 16.96
CA ILE A 138 -7.42 -5.69 17.01
C ILE A 138 -7.06 -5.23 15.59
N GLY A 139 -6.74 -6.16 14.69
CA GLY A 139 -6.45 -5.86 13.30
C GLY A 139 -7.64 -5.21 12.56
N GLU A 140 -8.87 -5.66 12.83
CA GLU A 140 -10.09 -5.04 12.31
C GLU A 140 -10.25 -3.60 12.84
N VAL A 141 -10.08 -3.39 14.14
CA VAL A 141 -10.17 -2.04 14.75
C VAL A 141 -9.08 -1.11 14.22
N GLU A 142 -7.85 -1.58 14.04
CA GLU A 142 -6.77 -0.78 13.46
C GLU A 142 -7.04 -0.41 11.99
N LYS A 143 -7.64 -1.33 11.23
CA LYS A 143 -8.05 -1.08 9.86
C LYS A 143 -9.17 -0.04 9.82
N GLU A 144 -10.21 -0.20 10.62
CA GLU A 144 -11.31 0.75 10.76
C GLU A 144 -10.80 2.14 11.21
N ALA A 145 -9.86 2.19 12.15
CA ALA A 145 -9.26 3.45 12.61
C ALA A 145 -8.44 4.14 11.50
N LYS A 146 -7.69 3.38 10.70
CA LYS A 146 -6.96 3.91 9.53
C LYS A 146 -7.92 4.43 8.46
N GLU A 147 -8.99 3.69 8.18
CA GLU A 147 -10.04 4.09 7.24
C GLU A 147 -10.78 5.34 7.73
N PHE A 148 -11.05 5.43 9.03
CA PHE A 148 -11.68 6.58 9.68
C PHE A 148 -10.82 7.84 9.58
N LEU A 149 -9.54 7.77 9.99
CA LEU A 149 -8.59 8.89 9.91
C LEU A 149 -8.39 9.38 8.47
N ALA A 150 -8.51 8.48 7.49
CA ALA A 150 -8.38 8.82 6.10
C ALA A 150 -9.67 9.40 5.46
N SER A 151 -10.83 9.27 6.13
CA SER A 151 -12.12 9.72 5.59
C SER A 151 -12.47 11.19 5.88
N ASP A 152 -11.95 11.79 6.95
CA ASP A 152 -12.16 13.21 7.31
C ASP A 152 -11.06 14.18 6.82
N ALA A 153 -10.01 13.67 6.17
CA ALA A 153 -8.92 14.50 5.65
C ALA A 153 -9.39 15.38 4.47
N GLN A 154 -9.05 16.67 4.51
CA GLN A 154 -9.34 17.65 3.46
C GLN A 154 -8.05 18.07 2.76
N PHE A 155 -8.06 18.04 1.43
CA PHE A 155 -6.90 18.35 0.59
C PHE A 155 -7.25 19.51 -0.34
N ALA A 156 -6.49 20.60 -0.25
CA ALA A 156 -6.64 21.73 -1.17
C ALA A 156 -5.99 21.39 -2.52
N ILE A 157 -6.78 21.42 -3.60
CA ILE A 157 -6.32 21.17 -4.97
C ILE A 157 -6.87 22.30 -5.84
N GLY A 158 -6.00 23.09 -6.47
CA GLY A 158 -6.42 24.27 -7.22
C GLY A 158 -7.21 25.24 -6.33
N THR A 159 -8.38 25.67 -6.79
CA THR A 159 -9.30 26.52 -6.03
C THR A 159 -10.29 25.74 -5.13
N GLY A 160 -10.24 24.41 -5.16
CA GLY A 160 -11.21 23.54 -4.49
C GLY A 160 -10.63 22.67 -3.38
N ILE A 161 -11.51 21.88 -2.76
CA ILE A 161 -11.18 20.94 -1.70
C ILE A 161 -11.68 19.54 -2.09
N VAL A 162 -10.78 18.55 -2.01
CA VAL A 162 -11.11 17.13 -2.12
C VAL A 162 -11.11 16.52 -0.72
N ARG A 163 -12.08 15.65 -0.43
CA ARG A 163 -12.27 15.06 0.90
C ARG A 163 -12.09 13.55 0.85
N GLY A 164 -11.33 13.03 1.80
CA GLY A 164 -11.10 11.59 1.98
C GLY A 164 -10.06 11.00 1.03
N ILE A 165 -10.05 9.66 0.96
CA ILE A 165 -9.06 8.91 0.19
C ILE A 165 -9.21 9.03 -1.34
N VAL A 166 -8.15 8.69 -2.08
CA VAL A 166 -8.23 8.57 -3.55
C VAL A 166 -9.20 7.44 -3.91
N THR A 167 -10.37 7.84 -4.41
CA THR A 167 -11.41 6.97 -4.99
C THR A 167 -11.79 7.52 -6.35
N GLU A 168 -12.42 6.71 -7.20
CA GLU A 168 -12.93 7.17 -8.51
C GLU A 168 -13.81 8.42 -8.37
N LYS A 169 -14.73 8.43 -7.39
CA LYS A 169 -15.58 9.59 -7.07
C LYS A 169 -14.74 10.83 -6.76
N ASN A 170 -13.73 10.71 -5.92
CA ASN A 170 -12.91 11.86 -5.52
C ASN A 170 -11.96 12.32 -6.63
N VAL A 171 -11.52 11.41 -7.50
CA VAL A 171 -10.77 11.75 -8.72
C VAL A 171 -11.64 12.53 -9.70
N LEU A 172 -12.93 12.20 -9.84
CA LEU A 172 -13.87 13.00 -10.63
C LEU A 172 -14.05 14.40 -10.03
N VAL A 173 -14.16 14.53 -8.70
CA VAL A 173 -14.21 15.83 -8.02
C VAL A 173 -12.95 16.65 -8.28
N ALA A 174 -11.77 16.06 -8.10
CA ALA A 174 -10.49 16.69 -8.41
C ALA A 174 -10.42 17.13 -9.88
N SER A 175 -10.85 16.27 -10.80
CA SER A 175 -10.88 16.57 -12.23
C SER A 175 -11.78 17.76 -12.54
N GLN A 176 -12.97 17.83 -11.95
CA GLN A 176 -13.88 18.96 -12.15
C GLN A 176 -13.30 20.28 -11.62
N ILE A 177 -12.62 20.25 -10.46
CA ILE A 177 -11.93 21.43 -9.92
C ILE A 177 -10.85 21.91 -10.91
N ILE A 178 -10.00 20.98 -11.38
CA ILE A 178 -8.95 21.27 -12.34
C ILE A 178 -9.52 21.89 -13.62
N ILE A 179 -10.61 21.33 -14.15
CA ILE A 179 -11.28 21.81 -15.36
C ILE A 179 -11.83 23.22 -15.16
N ASN A 180 -12.52 23.47 -14.04
CA ASN A 180 -13.08 24.79 -13.73
C ASN A 180 -11.99 25.86 -13.60
N ASP A 181 -10.83 25.49 -13.05
CA ASP A 181 -9.69 26.40 -12.93
C ASP A 181 -9.03 26.66 -14.28
N LEU A 182 -8.83 25.61 -15.09
CA LEU A 182 -8.32 25.75 -16.45
C LEU A 182 -9.22 26.64 -17.30
N GLN A 183 -10.54 26.56 -17.18
CA GLN A 183 -11.47 27.42 -17.91
C GLN A 183 -11.32 28.91 -17.56
N LYS A 184 -10.85 29.25 -16.35
CA LYS A 184 -10.58 30.65 -15.95
C LYS A 184 -9.21 31.15 -16.42
N ILE A 185 -8.26 30.23 -16.58
CA ILE A 185 -6.85 30.54 -16.89
C ILE A 185 -6.61 30.57 -18.40
N LEU A 186 -7.27 29.67 -19.14
CA LEU A 186 -7.18 29.58 -20.59
C LEU A 186 -8.16 30.60 -21.19
N VAL A 187 -7.74 31.86 -21.30
CA VAL A 187 -8.63 32.97 -21.68
C VAL A 187 -8.73 33.18 -23.19
N SER A 188 -7.75 32.69 -23.96
CA SER A 188 -7.71 32.81 -25.41
C SER A 188 -7.72 31.46 -26.13
N HIS A 189 -8.15 31.46 -27.39
CA HIS A 189 -8.04 30.28 -28.27
C HIS A 189 -6.60 29.75 -28.37
N GLN A 190 -5.61 30.65 -28.29
CA GLN A 190 -4.20 30.29 -28.26
C GLN A 190 -3.84 29.48 -27.01
N ASP A 191 -4.27 29.94 -25.84
CA ASP A 191 -4.00 29.26 -24.57
C ASP A 191 -4.54 27.82 -24.58
N TYR A 192 -5.78 27.65 -25.07
CA TYR A 192 -6.39 26.33 -25.22
C TYR A 192 -5.60 25.43 -26.16
N HIS A 193 -5.23 25.95 -27.34
CA HIS A 193 -4.49 25.19 -28.35
C HIS A 193 -3.15 24.69 -27.81
N PHE A 194 -2.36 25.57 -27.20
CA PHE A 194 -1.06 25.20 -26.66
C PHE A 194 -1.15 24.33 -25.40
N TYR A 195 -2.11 24.57 -24.50
CA TYR A 195 -2.31 23.71 -23.34
C TYR A 195 -2.56 22.26 -23.76
N ILE A 196 -3.42 22.06 -24.76
CA ILE A 196 -3.73 20.72 -25.28
C ILE A 196 -2.46 20.01 -25.77
N ILE A 197 -1.65 20.70 -26.56
CA ILE A 197 -0.47 20.11 -27.22
C ILE A 197 0.66 19.89 -26.23
N GLU A 198 1.01 20.90 -25.44
CA GLU A 198 2.09 20.83 -24.45
C GLU A 198 1.79 19.79 -23.35
N HIS A 199 0.55 19.76 -22.84
CA HIS A 199 0.21 18.84 -21.76
C HIS A 199 0.15 17.39 -22.25
N TYR A 200 -0.38 17.16 -23.46
CA TYR A 200 -0.31 15.84 -24.11
C TYR A 200 1.13 15.38 -24.31
N ALA A 201 2.01 16.27 -24.80
CA ALA A 201 3.42 15.97 -25.03
C ALA A 201 4.14 15.54 -23.75
N ARG A 202 3.77 16.09 -22.59
CA ARG A 202 4.29 15.67 -21.28
C ARG A 202 3.74 14.31 -20.86
N LEU A 203 2.41 14.16 -20.87
CA LEU A 203 1.75 12.95 -20.38
C LEU A 203 2.09 11.71 -21.22
N ARG A 204 2.30 11.85 -22.54
CA ARG A 204 2.63 10.71 -23.42
C ARG A 204 3.99 10.07 -23.14
N LEU A 205 4.88 10.78 -22.45
CA LEU A 205 6.20 10.26 -22.06
C LEU A 205 6.13 9.36 -20.83
N GLU A 206 5.00 9.38 -20.12
CA GLU A 206 4.77 8.60 -18.90
C GLU A 206 4.16 7.22 -19.24
N PRO A 207 4.88 6.10 -19.02
CA PRO A 207 4.46 4.77 -19.46
C PRO A 207 3.08 4.34 -18.94
N GLY A 208 2.72 4.77 -17.71
CA GLY A 208 1.44 4.45 -17.07
C GLY A 208 0.24 5.29 -17.54
N ILE A 209 0.47 6.30 -18.40
CA ILE A 209 -0.56 7.27 -18.84
C ILE A 209 -0.92 7.10 -20.31
N ARG A 210 -0.04 6.48 -21.10
CA ARG A 210 -0.21 6.37 -22.56
C ARG A 210 -1.57 5.80 -22.99
N SER A 211 -2.04 4.75 -22.31
CA SER A 211 -3.35 4.14 -22.60
C SER A 211 -4.55 5.05 -22.33
N LEU A 212 -4.41 6.03 -21.42
CA LEU A 212 -5.45 7.05 -21.16
C LEU A 212 -5.51 8.09 -22.28
N LEU A 213 -4.43 8.25 -23.06
CA LEU A 213 -4.30 9.24 -24.13
C LEU A 213 -4.70 8.69 -25.50
N ASP A 214 -4.77 7.37 -25.68
CA ASP A 214 -5.10 6.72 -26.95
C ASP A 214 -6.52 7.07 -27.46
N GLY A 215 -7.44 7.44 -26.56
CA GLY A 215 -8.77 7.95 -26.91
C GLY A 215 -8.80 9.43 -27.34
N VAL A 216 -7.67 10.14 -27.22
CA VAL A 216 -7.56 11.57 -27.51
C VAL A 216 -6.24 11.92 -28.24
N PRO A 217 -5.91 11.23 -29.36
CA PRO A 217 -4.61 11.39 -30.00
C PRO A 217 -4.46 12.78 -30.64
N LEU A 218 -3.23 13.28 -30.61
CA LEU A 218 -2.77 14.40 -31.43
C LEU A 218 -2.00 13.86 -32.63
N PHE A 219 -2.00 14.61 -33.73
CA PHE A 219 -1.16 14.28 -34.89
C PHE A 219 0.30 14.64 -34.59
N ASP A 220 1.26 13.87 -35.12
CA ASP A 220 2.68 14.14 -34.88
C ASP A 220 3.09 15.56 -35.31
N VAL A 221 2.49 16.08 -36.39
CA VAL A 221 2.74 17.44 -36.88
C VAL A 221 2.28 18.52 -35.88
N GLU A 222 1.26 18.26 -35.07
CA GLU A 222 0.83 19.20 -34.02
C GLU A 222 1.85 19.33 -32.90
N LEU A 223 2.68 18.30 -32.66
CA LEU A 223 3.69 18.33 -31.60
C LEU A 223 4.97 19.04 -32.03
N GLU A 224 5.23 19.11 -33.34
CA GLU A 224 6.40 19.77 -33.92
C GLU A 224 6.36 21.29 -33.71
N ILE A 225 5.20 21.87 -33.43
CA ILE A 225 5.07 23.31 -33.12
C ILE A 225 5.79 23.69 -31.82
N LEU A 226 6.12 22.73 -30.97
CA LEU A 226 6.91 22.93 -29.76
C LEU A 226 8.42 23.00 -30.04
N GLY A 227 8.83 22.66 -31.27
CA GLY A 227 10.23 22.67 -31.70
C GLY A 227 10.72 24.04 -32.17
N PRO A 228 12.06 24.24 -32.26
CA PRO A 228 12.64 25.47 -32.76
C PRO A 228 12.30 25.66 -34.25
N GLY A 229 11.45 26.64 -34.56
CA GLY A 229 11.03 26.93 -35.94
C GLY A 229 9.64 27.55 -36.07
N TRP A 230 8.79 27.41 -35.05
CA TRP A 230 7.44 27.98 -35.02
C TRP A 230 7.36 29.14 -34.02
N THR A 231 7.02 30.34 -34.50
CA THR A 231 7.17 31.62 -33.80
C THR A 231 6.09 31.95 -32.75
N LEU A 232 5.09 31.09 -32.55
CA LEU A 232 4.03 31.32 -31.55
C LEU A 232 4.41 30.83 -30.13
N ALA A 233 5.41 29.97 -29.98
CA ALA A 233 5.77 29.35 -28.71
C ALA A 233 7.04 29.99 -28.12
N SER A 234 6.90 31.09 -27.38
CA SER A 234 8.01 31.67 -26.60
C SER A 234 7.81 31.63 -25.07
N ALA A 235 6.62 31.21 -24.60
CA ALA A 235 6.33 31.03 -23.18
C ALA A 235 5.53 29.73 -22.95
N ARG A 236 5.75 29.06 -21.81
CA ARG A 236 4.92 27.91 -21.38
C ARG A 236 3.45 28.34 -21.32
N GLY A 237 2.56 27.55 -21.90
CA GLY A 237 1.12 27.82 -21.85
C GLY A 237 0.60 27.97 -20.40
N PRO A 238 -0.30 28.92 -20.11
CA PRO A 238 -0.74 29.21 -18.75
C PRO A 238 -1.44 28.02 -18.07
N GLY A 239 -2.12 27.16 -18.83
CA GLY A 239 -2.70 25.93 -18.29
C GLY A 239 -1.64 24.92 -17.84
N VAL A 240 -0.50 24.84 -18.51
CA VAL A 240 0.58 23.93 -18.13
C VAL A 240 1.29 24.42 -16.86
N ALA A 241 1.51 25.74 -16.77
CA ALA A 241 2.02 26.36 -15.54
C ALA A 241 1.09 26.08 -14.35
N TYR A 242 -0.23 26.15 -14.55
CA TYR A 242 -1.21 25.79 -13.53
C TYR A 242 -1.08 24.32 -13.08
N ILE A 243 -0.97 23.36 -14.00
CA ILE A 243 -0.78 21.95 -13.62
C ILE A 243 0.49 21.76 -12.78
N ASP A 244 1.59 22.42 -13.16
CA ASP A 244 2.85 22.36 -12.40
C ASP A 244 2.66 22.88 -10.95
N THR A 245 1.75 23.85 -10.72
CA THR A 245 1.45 24.38 -9.38
C THR A 245 0.64 23.44 -8.49
N ILE A 246 -0.30 22.67 -9.06
CA ILE A 246 -1.20 21.81 -8.27
C ILE A 246 -0.69 20.38 -8.11
N LEU A 247 0.24 19.94 -8.96
CA LEU A 247 0.79 18.58 -8.95
C LEU A 247 1.37 18.17 -7.58
N PRO A 248 2.13 19.02 -6.85
CA PRO A 248 2.60 18.67 -5.51
C PRO A 248 1.46 18.35 -4.53
N ALA A 249 0.39 19.14 -4.54
CA ALA A 249 -0.75 18.94 -3.65
C ALA A 249 -1.50 17.63 -3.95
N ILE A 250 -1.68 17.31 -5.23
CA ILE A 250 -2.28 16.02 -5.65
C ILE A 250 -1.38 14.85 -5.23
N ARG A 251 -0.05 15.00 -5.37
CA ARG A 251 0.90 13.96 -4.96
C ARG A 251 0.87 13.74 -3.45
N ASP A 252 0.78 14.81 -2.66
CA ASP A 252 0.69 14.70 -1.20
C ASP A 252 -0.64 14.08 -0.77
N TRP A 253 -1.75 14.41 -1.45
CA TRP A 253 -3.01 13.70 -1.28
C TRP A 253 -2.88 12.19 -1.55
N CYS A 254 -2.22 11.78 -2.64
CA CYS A 254 -1.96 10.37 -2.95
C CYS A 254 -1.11 9.68 -1.88
N LYS A 255 -0.03 10.32 -1.40
CA LYS A 255 0.85 9.75 -0.35
C LYS A 255 0.12 9.45 0.94
N ILE A 256 -0.79 10.34 1.35
CA ILE A 256 -1.49 10.26 2.63
C ILE A 256 -2.58 9.20 2.59
N THR A 257 -3.17 8.95 1.42
CA THR A 257 -4.42 8.20 1.30
C THR A 257 -4.26 6.79 0.74
N VAL A 258 -3.09 6.41 0.23
CA VAL A 258 -2.86 5.08 -0.35
C VAL A 258 -1.55 4.47 0.19
N PRO A 259 -1.61 3.41 1.02
CA PRO A 259 -0.41 2.79 1.60
C PRO A 259 0.44 1.96 0.63
N SER A 260 -0.04 1.65 -0.58
CA SER A 260 0.50 0.56 -1.41
C SER A 260 0.78 0.88 -2.88
N LEU A 261 0.57 2.13 -3.35
CA LEU A 261 0.82 2.54 -4.73
C LEU A 261 1.91 3.62 -4.79
N ASP A 262 2.67 3.64 -5.89
CA ASP A 262 3.57 4.74 -6.20
C ASP A 262 2.74 6.04 -6.32
N ALA A 263 2.85 6.91 -5.32
CA ALA A 263 2.13 8.17 -5.26
C ALA A 263 2.48 9.09 -6.44
N ALA A 264 3.69 8.97 -7.02
CA ALA A 264 4.06 9.72 -8.21
C ALA A 264 3.25 9.23 -9.41
N GLU A 265 3.21 7.92 -9.65
CA GLU A 265 2.42 7.33 -10.73
C GLU A 265 0.92 7.64 -10.57
N LEU A 266 0.38 7.49 -9.35
CA LEU A 266 -1.04 7.75 -9.09
C LEU A 266 -1.39 9.23 -9.31
N SER A 267 -0.52 10.16 -8.87
CA SER A 267 -0.71 11.59 -9.11
C SER A 267 -0.74 11.93 -10.61
N LEU A 268 0.12 11.29 -11.42
CA LEU A 268 0.13 11.45 -12.87
C LEU A 268 -1.13 10.88 -13.52
N ARG A 269 -1.65 9.75 -13.03
CA ARG A 269 -2.91 9.15 -13.51
C ARG A 269 -4.10 10.06 -13.25
N ILE A 270 -4.14 10.74 -12.10
CA ILE A 270 -5.18 11.74 -11.77
C ILE A 270 -5.11 12.92 -12.73
N ILE A 271 -3.91 13.46 -12.99
CA ILE A 271 -3.72 14.53 -13.97
C ILE A 271 -4.13 14.07 -15.38
N GLY A 272 -3.73 12.86 -15.79
CA GLY A 272 -4.12 12.26 -17.06
C GLY A 272 -5.63 12.11 -17.21
N ALA A 273 -6.32 11.68 -16.14
CA ALA A 273 -7.77 11.58 -16.11
C ALA A 273 -8.43 12.97 -16.23
N ALA A 274 -7.92 13.98 -15.52
CA ALA A 274 -8.41 15.36 -15.63
C ALA A 274 -8.22 15.93 -17.04
N TYR A 275 -7.06 15.67 -17.66
CA TYR A 275 -6.80 16.05 -19.05
C TYR A 275 -7.73 15.34 -20.04
N GLY A 276 -7.92 14.02 -19.90
CA GLY A 276 -8.83 13.24 -20.73
C GLY A 276 -10.27 13.76 -20.61
N HIS A 277 -10.73 14.01 -19.39
CA HIS A 277 -12.05 14.58 -19.12
C HIS A 277 -12.19 15.97 -19.76
N PHE A 278 -11.22 16.86 -19.57
CA PHE A 278 -11.17 18.19 -20.19
C PHE A 278 -11.31 18.11 -21.71
N ARG A 279 -10.53 17.23 -22.35
CA ARG A 279 -10.55 17.06 -23.81
C ARG A 279 -11.85 16.48 -24.34
N ILE A 280 -12.40 15.46 -23.68
CA ILE A 280 -13.64 14.80 -24.11
C ILE A 280 -14.83 15.76 -23.97
N THR A 281 -14.97 16.40 -22.82
CA THR A 281 -16.08 17.33 -22.55
C THR A 281 -15.98 18.62 -23.36
N GLY A 282 -14.77 19.14 -23.54
CA GLY A 282 -14.53 20.35 -24.32
C GLY A 282 -14.36 20.12 -25.82
N LYS A 283 -14.39 18.87 -26.30
CA LYS A 283 -14.18 18.50 -27.72
C LYS A 283 -14.96 19.37 -28.71
N PRO A 284 -16.28 19.63 -28.52
CA PRO A 284 -17.06 20.45 -29.46
C PRO A 284 -16.56 21.90 -29.59
N HIS A 285 -15.88 22.42 -28.56
CA HIS A 285 -15.34 23.78 -28.52
C HIS A 285 -13.88 23.82 -28.97
N PHE A 286 -13.10 22.79 -28.63
CA PHE A 286 -11.66 22.76 -28.90
C PHE A 286 -11.30 22.29 -30.30
N ASP A 287 -12.06 21.39 -30.90
CA ASP A 287 -11.77 20.90 -32.25
C ASP A 287 -11.89 22.01 -33.32
N PRO A 288 -12.88 22.93 -33.28
CA PRO A 288 -12.91 24.09 -34.16
C PRO A 288 -11.70 25.02 -34.00
N ILE A 289 -11.23 25.24 -32.76
CA ILE A 289 -10.05 26.05 -32.47
C ILE A 289 -8.81 25.39 -33.08
N ARG A 290 -8.62 24.08 -32.82
CA ARG A 290 -7.51 23.29 -33.37
C ARG A 290 -7.52 23.29 -34.89
N ARG A 291 -8.69 23.14 -35.52
CA ARG A 291 -8.85 23.23 -36.97
C ARG A 291 -8.44 24.60 -37.51
N GLY A 292 -8.80 25.69 -36.83
CA GLY A 292 -8.39 27.03 -37.21
C GLY A 292 -6.87 27.21 -37.23
N TYR A 293 -6.18 26.74 -36.18
CA TYR A 293 -4.71 26.73 -36.15
C TYR A 293 -4.09 25.82 -37.22
N ALA A 294 -4.67 24.64 -37.46
CA ALA A 294 -4.21 23.74 -38.51
C ALA A 294 -4.31 24.38 -39.91
N GLN A 295 -5.39 25.13 -40.19
CA GLN A 295 -5.54 25.89 -41.43
C GLN A 295 -4.50 27.01 -41.55
N MET A 296 -4.23 27.73 -40.45
CA MET A 296 -3.19 28.77 -40.43
C MET A 296 -1.80 28.19 -40.71
N PHE A 297 -1.43 27.07 -40.08
CA PHE A 297 -0.13 26.44 -40.28
C PHE A 297 0.00 25.79 -41.66
N HIS A 298 -1.09 25.22 -42.21
CA HIS A 298 -1.15 24.75 -43.59
C HIS A 298 -0.82 25.88 -44.58
N GLN A 299 -1.50 27.02 -44.43
CA GLN A 299 -1.29 28.19 -45.29
C GLN A 299 0.13 28.75 -45.17
N GLN A 300 0.65 28.87 -43.93
CA GLN A 300 2.01 29.32 -43.68
C GLN A 300 3.05 28.39 -44.32
N ALA A 301 2.82 27.07 -44.31
CA ALA A 301 3.70 26.12 -44.96
C ALA A 301 3.72 26.28 -46.49
N LEU A 302 2.55 26.52 -47.11
CA LEU A 302 2.46 26.82 -48.55
C LEU A 302 3.21 28.10 -48.92
N GLU A 303 3.02 29.17 -48.16
CA GLU A 303 3.69 30.47 -48.37
C GLU A 303 5.21 30.37 -48.26
N GLN A 304 5.71 29.46 -47.43
CA GLN A 304 7.15 29.21 -47.24
C GLN A 304 7.71 28.14 -48.18
N GLY A 305 6.91 27.61 -49.12
CA GLY A 305 7.32 26.56 -50.06
C GLY A 305 7.52 25.18 -49.42
N ARG A 306 7.02 24.96 -48.19
CA ARG A 306 7.12 23.69 -47.45
C ARG A 306 5.93 22.78 -47.77
N SER A 307 5.86 22.30 -49.01
CA SER A 307 4.73 21.50 -49.50
C SER A 307 4.48 20.21 -48.70
N GLY A 308 5.54 19.56 -48.19
CA GLY A 308 5.43 18.39 -47.32
C GLY A 308 4.73 18.69 -45.99
N ASP A 309 5.06 19.81 -45.35
CA ASP A 309 4.42 20.24 -44.10
C ASP A 309 2.97 20.66 -44.34
N ALA A 310 2.68 21.33 -45.46
CA ALA A 310 1.34 21.70 -45.85
C ALA A 310 0.43 20.48 -46.01
N ALA A 311 0.91 19.40 -46.64
CA ALA A 311 0.16 18.15 -46.79
C ALA A 311 -0.19 17.54 -45.42
N ARG A 312 0.77 17.48 -44.49
CA ARG A 312 0.56 16.94 -43.14
C ARG A 312 -0.47 17.75 -42.35
N TRP A 313 -0.44 19.08 -42.45
CA TRP A 313 -1.46 19.93 -41.82
C TRP A 313 -2.85 19.79 -42.47
N SER A 314 -2.92 19.49 -43.78
CA SER A 314 -4.19 19.21 -44.47
C SER A 314 -4.89 17.99 -43.86
N GLU A 315 -4.14 16.94 -43.52
CA GLU A 315 -4.69 15.74 -42.86
C GLU A 315 -5.34 16.07 -41.51
N VAL A 316 -4.73 16.99 -40.74
CA VAL A 316 -5.29 17.47 -39.47
C VAL A 316 -6.61 18.21 -39.70
N VAL A 317 -6.67 19.08 -40.71
CA VAL A 317 -7.88 19.83 -41.06
C VAL A 317 -9.02 18.89 -41.46
N GLU A 318 -8.75 17.91 -42.32
CA GLU A 318 -9.74 16.93 -42.77
C GLU A 318 -10.30 16.09 -41.63
N LYS A 319 -9.45 15.67 -40.69
CA LYS A 319 -9.85 14.85 -39.55
C LYS A 319 -10.64 15.60 -38.47
N LEU A 320 -10.50 16.92 -38.40
CA LEU A 320 -11.23 17.78 -37.47
C LEU A 320 -12.48 18.44 -38.09
N SER A 321 -12.79 18.15 -39.36
CA SER A 321 -13.90 18.75 -40.11
C SER A 321 -15.20 17.96 -40.01
#